data_AF-A0A7X9P4Q2-F1
#
_entry.id   AF-A0A7X9P4Q2-F1
#
_cell.length_a   1.000
_cell.length_b   1.000
_cell.length_c   1.000
_cell.angle_alpha   90.00
_cell.angle_beta   90.00
_cell.angle_gamma   90.00
#
_symmetry.space_group_name_H-M   'P 1'
#
loop_
_entity.id
_entity.type
_entity.pdbx_description
1 polymer ?
#
loop_
_entity_poly.entity_id
_entity_poly.type
_entity_poly.pdbx_seq_one_letter_code
_entity_poly.pdbx_strand_id
1 'polypeptide(L)'
;MKKTLFAIFVLLFFVALFACQSPINLTDDIGNGIDKAPQYVENTRLNMTSKDAYEEDDSTTYAKTITVNSTAQEHNFYDDANDYLKFSATSGTTYTIETVVYGVADTVLYLLDGSTTLASNDDKGDGTYGSKITWTAPSTKTYYIRVYSYNGKKGTNRGYTISLTSGSGGGGGGITLPQPKKSWTILVYLDADNNLSSYGDYDINEMKTVGSDSNINIVVLWDNAGSIHGYYYVQTTGATLLQDVGEVNMGSETTAKNFIDFATSNFPADHYMWVFWNHGGAVDRSFAPKGVCWDDTNSSDHLTEVEQKSIISYLNSKTGKTLDVLAYDACLMACAELFYQFRGMVSYIASSEQTIPGNGYDYEFISYIKNNPSTTAYYAAKAIFDYYKAEYSTTSDVTFSVVNVSYASNLGTAINNFATAAINSGISGTTFKNLKPTNNFSGYTWDLYVYMSNIYNSSSMTTTIKNYAKAIMDLVNPANAQLVPLEWHGSTWTSKAYGVAITLKADTTTYRLLDICADTQWNEFLTFAGF
;
A
#
# COMPACT_ATOMS: atom_id res chain seq x y z
N MET A 1 24.61 41.24 35.74
CA MET A 1 25.74 40.44 35.19
C MET A 1 25.56 38.99 35.61
N LYS A 2 25.36 38.12 34.61
CA LYS A 2 25.86 36.73 34.51
C LYS A 2 25.53 35.68 35.59
N LYS A 3 24.92 34.59 35.06
CA LYS A 3 24.97 33.17 35.49
C LYS A 3 24.09 32.86 36.71
N THR A 4 23.24 31.83 36.76
CA THR A 4 23.38 30.46 36.23
C THR A 4 22.00 29.78 36.30
N LEU A 5 21.52 29.15 35.24
CA LEU A 5 20.75 27.90 35.32
C LEU A 5 20.74 27.29 33.91
N PHE A 6 21.53 26.24 33.72
CA PHE A 6 21.63 25.47 32.50
C PHE A 6 21.53 24.02 32.94
N ALA A 7 20.37 23.40 32.72
CA ALA A 7 20.21 21.96 32.63
C ALA A 7 18.81 21.63 32.11
N ILE A 8 18.79 20.61 31.25
CA ILE A 8 17.65 19.79 30.79
C ILE A 8 17.00 20.26 29.48
N PHE A 9 16.92 19.30 28.56
CA PHE A 9 16.35 19.27 27.20
C PHE A 9 17.30 19.53 26.02
N VAL A 10 18.17 18.56 25.76
CA VAL A 10 18.52 18.17 24.38
C VAL A 10 18.58 16.64 24.33
N LEU A 11 17.44 16.00 24.05
CA LEU A 11 17.40 14.65 23.46
C LEU A 11 15.99 14.42 22.90
N LEU A 12 15.75 14.90 21.67
CA LEU A 12 14.60 14.54 20.80
C LEU A 12 14.66 15.47 19.58
N PHE A 13 15.63 15.28 18.69
CA PHE A 13 15.60 15.81 17.33
C PHE A 13 16.83 15.23 16.64
N PHE A 14 16.68 14.04 16.03
CA PHE A 14 17.50 13.49 14.94
C PHE A 14 17.20 11.99 14.79
N VAL A 15 15.96 11.62 14.50
CA VAL A 15 15.64 10.33 13.84
C VAL A 15 14.37 10.56 13.00
N ALA A 16 14.53 10.91 11.72
CA ALA A 16 13.49 10.79 10.67
C ALA A 16 14.03 11.33 9.34
N LEU A 17 15.14 10.77 8.85
CA LEU A 17 15.57 10.88 7.46
C LEU A 17 16.27 9.53 7.23
N PHE A 18 15.76 8.71 6.30
CA PHE A 18 16.15 7.31 5.98
C PHE A 18 15.06 6.26 6.31
N ALA A 19 13.86 6.39 5.73
CA ALA A 19 12.86 5.32 5.71
C ALA A 19 12.98 4.38 4.48
N CYS A 20 13.74 4.75 3.44
CA CYS A 20 13.79 4.03 2.15
C CYS A 20 15.06 3.20 1.91
N GLN A 21 15.75 2.72 2.95
CA GLN A 21 16.82 1.73 2.77
C GLN A 21 16.38 0.40 3.38
N SER A 22 15.88 -0.52 2.56
CA SER A 22 15.71 -1.91 2.97
C SER A 22 17.09 -2.53 3.20
N PRO A 23 17.38 -3.11 4.37
CA PRO A 23 18.50 -4.03 4.51
C PRO A 23 18.01 -5.39 4.01
N ILE A 24 18.74 -6.06 3.11
CA ILE A 24 18.93 -7.53 3.12
C ILE A 24 19.72 -7.93 1.86
N ASN A 25 20.92 -8.48 2.10
CA ASN A 25 21.62 -9.35 1.17
C ASN A 25 21.19 -10.78 1.49
N LEU A 26 20.60 -11.50 0.53
CA LEU A 26 20.36 -12.93 0.62
C LEU A 26 21.33 -13.67 -0.30
N THR A 27 22.09 -14.60 0.27
CA THR A 27 22.72 -15.70 -0.48
C THR A 27 21.94 -16.97 -0.20
N ASP A 28 21.55 -17.65 -1.27
CA ASP A 28 20.90 -18.96 -1.35
C ASP A 28 21.46 -20.01 -0.38
N ASP A 29 20.59 -20.89 0.13
CA ASP A 29 20.77 -22.33 -0.13
C ASP A 29 19.45 -23.11 -0.04
N ILE A 30 19.35 -24.11 -0.91
CA ILE A 30 18.18 -24.94 -1.21
C ILE A 30 18.18 -26.15 -0.27
N GLY A 31 17.03 -26.47 0.35
CA GLY A 31 16.89 -27.68 1.18
C GLY A 31 15.45 -28.20 1.26
N ASN A 32 15.20 -29.33 0.59
CA ASN A 32 13.95 -30.09 0.66
C ASN A 32 13.71 -30.67 2.07
N GLY A 33 12.48 -30.50 2.57
CA GLY A 33 11.83 -31.34 3.58
C GLY A 33 12.26 -31.07 5.02
N ILE A 34 11.54 -30.22 5.75
CA ILE A 34 11.73 -30.04 7.19
C ILE A 34 10.36 -29.82 7.83
N ASP A 35 10.12 -30.53 8.94
CA ASP A 35 9.02 -30.29 9.87
C ASP A 35 8.83 -28.79 10.11
N LYS A 36 7.56 -28.33 10.17
CA LYS A 36 7.19 -26.95 10.46
C LYS A 36 7.99 -26.48 11.69
N ALA A 37 8.68 -25.35 11.57
CA ALA A 37 9.47 -24.81 12.69
C ALA A 37 8.50 -24.40 13.81
N PRO A 38 8.67 -24.90 15.05
CA PRO A 38 7.79 -24.53 16.16
C PRO A 38 7.91 -23.04 16.48
N GLN A 39 6.80 -22.32 16.28
CA GLN A 39 6.59 -20.95 16.75
C GLN A 39 6.45 -20.96 18.29
N TYR A 40 7.59 -20.98 19.00
CA TYR A 40 7.58 -20.91 20.46
C TYR A 40 7.35 -19.48 20.92
N VAL A 41 6.09 -19.14 21.21
CA VAL A 41 5.79 -17.95 22.01
C VAL A 41 5.93 -18.33 23.48
N GLU A 42 6.99 -17.90 24.16
CA GLU A 42 7.05 -18.01 25.62
C GLU A 42 6.04 -17.02 26.24
N ASN A 43 4.93 -17.53 26.76
CA ASN A 43 4.01 -16.75 27.59
C ASN A 43 4.11 -17.21 29.04
N THR A 44 4.60 -16.34 29.91
CA THR A 44 4.81 -16.61 31.35
C THR A 44 3.50 -16.70 32.16
N ARG A 45 2.33 -16.58 31.53
CA ARG A 45 1.01 -16.59 32.21
C ARG A 45 0.26 -17.93 32.18
N LEU A 46 0.48 -18.77 31.18
CA LEU A 46 -0.22 -20.06 31.05
C LEU A 46 0.40 -21.13 31.96
N ASN A 47 -0.38 -21.68 32.88
CA ASN A 47 0.05 -22.86 33.65
C ASN A 47 0.00 -24.09 32.73
N MET A 48 1.17 -24.63 32.37
CA MET A 48 1.30 -25.82 31.51
C MET A 48 1.84 -27.05 32.24
N THR A 49 1.81 -27.03 33.57
CA THR A 49 2.37 -28.07 34.45
C THR A 49 1.35 -28.78 35.32
N SER A 50 0.11 -28.30 35.31
CA SER A 50 -1.06 -28.93 35.90
C SER A 50 -2.29 -28.61 35.07
N LYS A 51 -3.40 -29.28 35.40
CA LYS A 51 -4.75 -28.92 34.94
C LYS A 51 -4.99 -27.42 35.04
N ASP A 52 -5.68 -26.84 34.07
CA ASP A 52 -6.09 -25.44 34.11
C ASP A 52 -7.36 -25.23 34.98
N ALA A 53 -7.93 -24.02 34.92
CA ALA A 53 -9.09 -23.63 35.71
C ALA A 53 -10.45 -24.05 35.10
N TYR A 54 -10.44 -24.54 33.87
CA TYR A 54 -11.62 -24.96 33.12
C TYR A 54 -11.87 -26.46 33.26
N GLU A 55 -10.94 -27.26 33.77
CA GLU A 55 -11.18 -28.68 34.03
C GLU A 55 -12.29 -28.95 35.08
N GLU A 56 -13.14 -29.97 34.92
CA GLU A 56 -13.20 -30.97 33.83
C GLU A 56 -14.04 -30.47 32.63
N ASP A 57 -13.53 -30.54 31.39
CA ASP A 57 -14.28 -30.18 30.18
C ASP A 57 -14.18 -31.16 28.98
N ASP A 58 -13.86 -32.42 29.27
CA ASP A 58 -13.60 -33.54 28.34
C ASP A 58 -14.81 -33.98 27.47
N SER A 59 -15.99 -33.35 27.61
CA SER A 59 -17.18 -33.70 26.84
C SER A 59 -18.19 -32.56 26.72
N THR A 60 -19.11 -32.68 25.76
CA THR A 60 -20.24 -31.73 25.61
C THR A 60 -21.12 -31.61 26.86
N THR A 61 -21.15 -32.62 27.73
CA THR A 61 -21.85 -32.57 29.03
C THR A 61 -21.18 -31.57 29.98
N TYR A 62 -19.86 -31.52 29.97
CA TYR A 62 -19.04 -30.69 30.87
C TYR A 62 -18.57 -29.38 30.25
N ALA A 63 -18.98 -29.11 29.00
CA ALA A 63 -18.50 -28.00 28.21
C ALA A 63 -18.61 -26.62 28.90
N LYS A 64 -17.50 -25.87 28.87
CA LYS A 64 -17.39 -24.54 29.49
C LYS A 64 -17.92 -23.44 28.60
N THR A 65 -18.43 -22.38 29.22
CA THR A 65 -18.99 -21.26 28.47
C THR A 65 -17.87 -20.37 27.98
N ILE A 66 -17.83 -20.11 26.68
CA ILE A 66 -17.01 -19.05 26.10
C ILE A 66 -17.90 -17.87 25.74
N THR A 67 -17.51 -16.68 26.21
CA THR A 67 -18.29 -15.46 25.98
C THR A 67 -17.81 -14.78 24.71
N VAL A 68 -18.75 -14.52 23.79
CA VAL A 68 -18.50 -13.83 22.52
C VAL A 68 -17.92 -12.43 22.80
N ASN A 69 -16.86 -12.05 22.10
CA ASN A 69 -16.14 -10.77 22.22
C ASN A 69 -15.57 -10.49 23.63
N SER A 70 -15.25 -11.53 24.40
CA SER A 70 -14.54 -11.40 25.67
C SER A 70 -13.04 -11.65 25.51
N THR A 71 -12.27 -11.39 26.58
CA THR A 71 -10.85 -11.76 26.63
C THR A 71 -10.67 -13.25 26.35
N ALA A 72 -9.62 -13.59 25.60
CA ALA A 72 -9.32 -14.98 25.27
C ALA A 72 -9.18 -15.82 26.55
N GLN A 73 -9.73 -17.04 26.52
CA GLN A 73 -9.60 -17.99 27.61
C GLN A 73 -8.28 -18.75 27.47
N GLU A 74 -7.65 -19.01 28.60
CA GLU A 74 -6.38 -19.70 28.73
C GLU A 74 -6.63 -21.16 29.12
N HIS A 75 -6.26 -22.10 28.25
CA HIS A 75 -6.52 -23.54 28.38
C HIS A 75 -5.23 -24.36 28.17
N ASN A 76 -5.24 -25.64 28.56
CA ASN A 76 -4.16 -26.57 28.28
C ASN A 76 -4.65 -28.02 28.13
N PHE A 77 -3.85 -28.85 27.45
CA PHE A 77 -4.12 -30.29 27.29
C PHE A 77 -3.36 -31.13 28.32
N TYR A 78 -3.33 -30.72 29.59
CA TYR A 78 -2.51 -31.39 30.60
C TYR A 78 -3.04 -32.79 30.93
N ASP A 79 -4.32 -32.93 31.24
CA ASP A 79 -4.94 -34.17 31.71
C ASP A 79 -5.68 -34.96 30.64
N ASP A 80 -6.24 -34.30 29.64
CA ASP A 80 -6.79 -34.94 28.45
C ASP A 80 -6.43 -34.18 27.15
N ALA A 81 -7.06 -34.55 26.04
CA ALA A 81 -6.74 -34.03 24.70
C ALA A 81 -7.93 -33.31 24.04
N ASN A 82 -9.03 -33.11 24.77
CA ASN A 82 -10.29 -32.60 24.25
C ASN A 82 -10.91 -31.62 25.23
N ASP A 83 -11.01 -30.37 24.78
CA ASP A 83 -11.64 -29.35 25.61
C ASP A 83 -12.91 -28.94 24.89
N TYR A 84 -14.05 -29.07 25.57
CA TYR A 84 -15.33 -28.69 25.01
C TYR A 84 -15.79 -27.34 25.56
N LEU A 85 -16.13 -26.44 24.64
CA LEU A 85 -16.72 -25.15 24.95
C LEU A 85 -18.12 -25.04 24.34
N LYS A 86 -18.92 -24.10 24.86
CA LYS A 86 -20.25 -23.77 24.34
C LYS A 86 -20.49 -22.28 24.35
N PHE A 87 -21.27 -21.83 23.38
CA PHE A 87 -21.71 -20.43 23.27
C PHE A 87 -23.11 -20.35 22.67
N SER A 88 -23.82 -19.28 23.01
CA SER A 88 -25.11 -18.96 22.37
C SER A 88 -24.86 -18.16 21.10
N ALA A 89 -25.30 -18.69 19.96
CA ALA A 89 -25.23 -18.02 18.68
C ALA A 89 -26.57 -17.39 18.32
N THR A 90 -26.53 -16.31 17.54
CA THR A 90 -27.69 -15.65 16.95
C THR A 90 -27.72 -15.95 15.44
N SER A 91 -28.87 -16.38 14.92
CA SER A 91 -29.05 -16.66 13.49
C SER A 91 -28.59 -15.46 12.64
N GLY A 92 -27.87 -15.75 11.56
CA GLY A 92 -27.30 -14.74 10.65
C GLY A 92 -26.03 -14.06 11.16
N THR A 93 -25.58 -14.32 12.39
CA THR A 93 -24.32 -13.79 12.91
C THR A 93 -23.16 -14.72 12.54
N THR A 94 -22.06 -14.17 12.04
CA THR A 94 -20.81 -14.90 11.82
C THR A 94 -19.98 -14.91 13.09
N TYR A 95 -19.40 -16.05 13.37
CA TYR A 95 -18.53 -16.25 14.50
C TYR A 95 -17.17 -16.67 13.98
N THR A 96 -16.12 -16.08 14.54
CA THR A 96 -14.75 -16.52 14.34
C THR A 96 -14.26 -17.12 15.64
N ILE A 97 -13.89 -18.39 15.58
CA ILE A 97 -13.28 -19.15 16.66
C ILE A 97 -11.81 -19.29 16.29
N GLU A 98 -10.91 -18.85 17.17
CA GLU A 98 -9.48 -18.88 16.87
C GLU A 98 -8.67 -19.31 18.09
N THR A 99 -7.71 -20.21 17.86
CA THR A 99 -6.72 -20.61 18.85
C THR A 99 -5.33 -20.04 18.55
N VAL A 100 -4.60 -19.74 19.61
CA VAL A 100 -3.15 -19.45 19.58
C VAL A 100 -2.49 -20.46 20.50
N VAL A 101 -1.51 -21.21 19.99
CA VAL A 101 -0.85 -22.28 20.74
C VAL A 101 0.40 -21.80 21.47
N TYR A 102 0.72 -22.49 22.56
CA TYR A 102 1.90 -22.27 23.40
C TYR A 102 2.57 -23.61 23.71
N GLY A 103 3.90 -23.58 23.84
CA GLY A 103 4.71 -24.78 24.03
C GLY A 103 4.72 -25.63 22.76
N VAL A 104 4.40 -26.93 22.89
CA VAL A 104 4.36 -27.90 21.78
C VAL A 104 2.92 -28.26 21.37
N ALA A 105 1.93 -27.46 21.79
CA ALA A 105 0.53 -27.67 21.43
C ALA A 105 0.29 -27.52 19.93
N ASP A 106 -0.70 -28.25 19.46
CA ASP A 106 -1.16 -28.32 18.07
C ASP A 106 -2.67 -28.56 18.15
N THR A 107 -3.47 -27.58 17.75
CA THR A 107 -4.92 -27.55 18.00
C THR A 107 -5.69 -27.80 16.72
N VAL A 108 -6.69 -28.67 16.81
CA VAL A 108 -7.72 -28.91 15.79
C VAL A 108 -9.04 -28.39 16.33
N LEU A 109 -9.68 -27.46 15.62
CA LEU A 109 -11.02 -26.98 15.95
C LEU A 109 -12.09 -27.80 15.27
N TYR A 110 -13.15 -28.11 16.01
CA TYR A 110 -14.43 -28.60 15.49
C TYR A 110 -15.57 -27.73 16.03
N LEU A 111 -16.40 -27.20 15.13
CA LEU A 111 -17.67 -26.58 15.47
C LEU A 111 -18.79 -27.62 15.37
N LEU A 112 -19.61 -27.74 16.40
CA LEU A 112 -20.58 -28.82 16.57
C LEU A 112 -22.00 -28.30 16.83
N ASP A 113 -22.99 -29.07 16.35
CA ASP A 113 -24.40 -28.98 16.70
C ASP A 113 -24.87 -30.34 17.20
N GLY A 114 -24.94 -30.51 18.53
CA GLY A 114 -25.08 -31.82 19.14
C GLY A 114 -23.86 -32.71 18.84
N SER A 115 -24.08 -33.87 18.21
CA SER A 115 -23.01 -34.79 17.77
C SER A 115 -22.53 -34.54 16.34
N THR A 116 -23.10 -33.56 15.63
CA THR A 116 -22.78 -33.30 14.23
C THR A 116 -21.71 -32.22 14.10
N THR A 117 -20.62 -32.53 13.40
CA THR A 117 -19.60 -31.54 13.02
C THR A 117 -20.10 -30.67 11.88
N LEU A 118 -20.13 -29.36 12.10
CA LEU A 118 -20.51 -28.35 11.11
C LEU A 118 -19.31 -27.80 10.34
N ALA A 119 -18.18 -27.63 11.01
CA ALA A 119 -16.92 -27.15 10.42
C ALA A 119 -15.74 -27.69 11.23
N SER A 120 -14.58 -27.79 10.59
CA SER A 120 -13.33 -28.13 11.26
C SER A 120 -12.14 -27.45 10.59
N ASN A 121 -11.10 -27.17 11.37
CA ASN A 121 -9.83 -26.64 10.88
C ASN A 121 -8.70 -27.19 11.75
N ASP A 122 -7.59 -27.59 11.12
CA ASP A 122 -6.41 -28.19 11.77
C ASP A 122 -5.22 -27.23 11.82
N ASP A 123 -5.26 -26.14 11.07
CA ASP A 123 -4.26 -25.07 11.05
C ASP A 123 -4.87 -23.84 10.37
N LYS A 124 -4.66 -22.65 10.92
CA LYS A 124 -5.20 -21.39 10.36
C LYS A 124 -4.40 -20.86 9.17
N GLY A 125 -3.21 -21.40 8.93
CA GLY A 125 -2.34 -21.06 7.80
C GLY A 125 -1.07 -21.93 7.76
N ASP A 126 -0.32 -21.82 6.67
CA ASP A 126 0.93 -22.55 6.47
C ASP A 126 1.95 -22.19 7.58
N GLY A 127 2.58 -23.22 8.17
CA GLY A 127 3.55 -23.05 9.26
C GLY A 127 2.97 -22.67 10.63
N THR A 128 1.64 -22.52 10.76
CA THR A 128 0.97 -22.37 12.06
C THR A 128 0.59 -23.75 12.64
N TYR A 129 0.28 -23.76 13.94
CA TYR A 129 -0.23 -24.89 14.75
C TYR A 129 -1.53 -24.52 15.50
N GLY A 130 -1.99 -23.28 15.33
CA GLY A 130 -3.26 -22.78 15.85
C GLY A 130 -4.31 -22.86 14.77
N SER A 131 -5.57 -23.03 15.15
CA SER A 131 -6.70 -23.25 14.25
C SER A 131 -7.67 -22.06 14.24
N LYS A 132 -8.38 -21.87 13.11
CA LYS A 132 -9.40 -20.82 12.94
C LYS A 132 -10.62 -21.37 12.19
N ILE A 133 -11.81 -21.12 12.71
CA ILE A 133 -13.09 -21.38 12.03
C ILE A 133 -13.87 -20.07 11.95
N THR A 134 -14.28 -19.67 10.75
CA THR A 134 -15.25 -18.61 10.51
C THR A 134 -16.56 -19.21 10.00
N TRP A 135 -17.67 -18.96 10.70
CA TRP A 135 -18.94 -19.63 10.41
C TRP A 135 -20.15 -18.76 10.72
N THR A 136 -21.13 -18.73 9.81
CA THR A 136 -22.41 -18.01 9.99
C THR A 136 -23.47 -18.92 10.60
N ALA A 137 -24.04 -18.50 11.74
CA ALA A 137 -25.02 -19.29 12.44
C ALA A 137 -26.34 -19.41 11.65
N PRO A 138 -26.80 -20.62 11.29
CA PRO A 138 -28.05 -20.80 10.58
C PRO A 138 -29.27 -20.60 11.49
N SER A 139 -29.13 -20.74 12.81
CA SER A 139 -30.23 -20.59 13.76
C SER A 139 -29.76 -20.03 15.10
N THR A 140 -30.63 -19.32 15.81
CA THR A 140 -30.37 -18.81 17.16
C THR A 140 -30.49 -19.94 18.17
N LYS A 141 -29.36 -20.50 18.59
CA LYS A 141 -29.28 -21.59 19.59
C LYS A 141 -27.85 -21.73 20.14
N THR A 142 -27.66 -22.64 21.09
CA THR A 142 -26.34 -22.99 21.61
C THR A 142 -25.62 -23.94 20.66
N TYR A 143 -24.37 -23.61 20.35
CA TYR A 143 -23.43 -24.46 19.60
C TYR A 143 -22.25 -24.83 20.49
N TYR A 144 -21.53 -25.89 20.11
CA TYR A 144 -20.39 -26.41 20.86
C TYR A 144 -19.12 -26.32 20.03
N ILE A 145 -18.00 -26.10 20.70
CA ILE A 145 -16.66 -26.10 20.12
C ILE A 145 -15.93 -27.26 20.78
N ARG A 146 -15.23 -28.08 20.01
CA ARG A 146 -14.25 -29.02 20.52
C ARG A 146 -12.89 -28.55 20.04
N VAL A 147 -12.00 -28.26 20.98
CA VAL A 147 -10.58 -28.07 20.71
C VAL A 147 -9.90 -29.40 20.99
N TYR A 148 -9.26 -29.98 19.98
CA TYR A 148 -8.62 -31.28 20.08
C TYR A 148 -7.11 -31.11 19.90
N SER A 149 -6.31 -31.74 20.75
CA SER A 149 -4.87 -31.80 20.50
C SER A 149 -4.58 -32.79 19.38
N TYR A 150 -3.89 -32.34 18.32
CA TYR A 150 -3.55 -33.17 17.17
C TYR A 150 -2.92 -34.51 17.59
N ASN A 151 -3.34 -35.61 16.95
CA ASN A 151 -2.96 -36.98 17.32
C ASN A 151 -3.27 -37.41 18.78
N GLY A 152 -4.16 -36.70 19.48
CA GLY A 152 -4.63 -37.06 20.83
C GLY A 152 -3.54 -36.91 21.89
N LYS A 153 -2.64 -35.94 21.71
CA LYS A 153 -1.54 -35.70 22.64
C LYS A 153 -2.03 -34.96 23.89
N LYS A 154 -1.41 -35.28 25.02
CA LYS A 154 -1.66 -34.64 26.31
C LYS A 154 -0.44 -34.65 27.21
N GLY A 155 -0.46 -33.84 28.26
CA GLY A 155 0.62 -33.68 29.22
C GLY A 155 1.23 -32.28 29.24
N THR A 156 2.39 -32.15 29.89
CA THR A 156 3.03 -30.85 30.12
C THR A 156 3.42 -30.11 28.83
N ASN A 157 3.49 -28.78 28.91
CA ASN A 157 3.96 -27.89 27.84
C ASN A 157 3.03 -27.86 26.60
N ARG A 158 1.72 -28.00 26.80
CA ARG A 158 0.70 -27.97 25.73
C ARG A 158 -0.41 -27.01 26.09
N GLY A 159 -0.16 -25.72 25.95
CA GLY A 159 -1.14 -24.67 26.24
C GLY A 159 -1.73 -24.06 24.97
N TYR A 160 -2.90 -23.45 25.08
CA TYR A 160 -3.44 -22.60 24.04
C TYR A 160 -4.34 -21.51 24.65
N THR A 161 -4.53 -20.42 23.93
CA THR A 161 -5.64 -19.52 24.18
C THR A 161 -6.69 -19.69 23.11
N ILE A 162 -7.97 -19.56 23.47
CA ILE A 162 -9.09 -19.54 22.54
C ILE A 162 -9.87 -18.22 22.65
N SER A 163 -10.19 -17.65 21.49
CA SER A 163 -11.08 -16.50 21.38
C SER A 163 -12.31 -16.85 20.54
N LEU A 164 -13.43 -16.22 20.88
CA LEU A 164 -14.67 -16.28 20.11
C LEU A 164 -15.13 -14.85 19.87
N THR A 165 -15.09 -14.43 18.61
CA THR A 165 -15.60 -13.12 18.19
C THR A 165 -16.83 -13.31 17.33
N SER A 166 -17.73 -12.33 17.35
CA SER A 166 -18.85 -12.26 16.41
C SER A 166 -18.63 -11.13 15.43
N GLY A 167 -18.58 -11.46 14.14
CA GLY A 167 -18.79 -10.52 13.05
C GLY A 167 -20.19 -10.69 12.47
N SER A 168 -20.83 -9.64 11.96
CA SER A 168 -22.03 -9.86 11.16
C SER A 168 -21.61 -10.59 9.87
N GLY A 169 -22.24 -11.72 9.56
CA GLY A 169 -21.96 -12.43 8.33
C GLY A 169 -22.40 -11.60 7.14
N GLY A 170 -21.43 -11.03 6.44
CA GLY A 170 -21.64 -10.15 5.30
C GLY A 170 -22.17 -8.77 5.70
N GLY A 171 -21.38 -8.01 6.44
CA GLY A 171 -21.66 -6.60 6.68
C GLY A 171 -20.76 -6.05 7.76
N GLY A 172 -19.71 -5.34 7.36
CA GLY A 172 -18.96 -4.51 8.30
C GLY A 172 -19.91 -3.67 9.15
N GLY A 173 -19.60 -3.56 10.44
CA GLY A 173 -20.38 -2.86 11.46
C GLY A 173 -21.29 -1.75 10.92
N GLY A 174 -22.60 -1.99 10.88
CA GLY A 174 -23.61 -0.98 10.54
C GLY A 174 -23.58 -0.41 9.11
N ILE A 175 -22.71 -0.88 8.21
CA ILE A 175 -22.62 -0.36 6.82
C ILE A 175 -23.37 -1.30 5.87
N THR A 176 -24.53 -0.86 5.39
CA THR A 176 -25.29 -1.58 4.35
C THR A 176 -24.63 -1.39 2.98
N LEU A 177 -24.30 -2.48 2.29
CA LEU A 177 -23.80 -2.45 0.92
C LEU A 177 -24.88 -2.91 -0.07
N PRO A 178 -24.91 -2.37 -1.32
CA PRO A 178 -24.08 -1.27 -1.79
C PRO A 178 -24.50 0.08 -1.16
N GLN A 179 -23.55 0.99 -1.02
CA GLN A 179 -23.85 2.38 -0.64
C GLN A 179 -24.58 3.09 -1.80
N PRO A 180 -25.45 4.08 -1.50
CA PRO A 180 -25.97 4.97 -2.52
C PRO A 180 -24.83 5.64 -3.30
N LYS A 181 -25.08 5.97 -4.57
CA LYS A 181 -24.12 6.70 -5.38
C LYS A 181 -23.76 8.04 -4.74
N LYS A 182 -22.46 8.34 -4.64
CA LYS A 182 -21.92 9.57 -4.02
C LYS A 182 -21.14 10.43 -5.01
N SER A 183 -20.69 11.60 -4.58
CA SER A 183 -19.90 12.48 -5.44
C SER A 183 -18.49 11.93 -5.65
N TRP A 184 -17.85 11.43 -4.59
CA TRP A 184 -16.48 10.89 -4.67
C TRP A 184 -16.38 9.51 -4.00
N THR A 185 -15.60 8.63 -4.63
CA THR A 185 -15.03 7.45 -3.97
C THR A 185 -13.51 7.56 -4.01
N ILE A 186 -12.89 7.66 -2.83
CA ILE A 186 -11.45 7.64 -2.62
C ILE A 186 -11.06 6.20 -2.28
N LEU A 187 -10.24 5.60 -3.14
CA LEU A 187 -9.72 4.25 -3.03
C LEU A 187 -8.27 4.33 -2.58
N VAL A 188 -7.96 3.78 -1.41
CA VAL A 188 -6.57 3.70 -0.92
C VAL A 188 -6.14 2.24 -0.96
N TYR A 189 -5.12 1.96 -1.76
CA TYR A 189 -4.45 0.67 -1.83
C TYR A 189 -3.26 0.73 -0.89
N LEU A 190 -3.52 0.36 0.37
CA LEU A 190 -2.63 0.54 1.51
C LEU A 190 -1.88 -0.76 1.76
N ASP A 191 -0.76 -0.90 1.07
CA ASP A 191 0.19 -1.97 1.28
C ASP A 191 1.16 -1.56 2.40
N ALA A 192 0.88 -2.04 3.60
CA ALA A 192 1.66 -1.82 4.82
C ALA A 192 2.28 -3.13 5.34
N ASP A 193 2.36 -4.17 4.49
CA ASP A 193 3.06 -5.41 4.79
C ASP A 193 4.56 -5.30 4.51
N ASN A 194 5.20 -4.42 5.28
CA ASN A 194 6.64 -4.16 5.26
C ASN A 194 7.01 -3.25 6.44
N ASN A 195 8.23 -2.71 6.43
CA ASN A 195 8.73 -1.80 7.46
C ASN A 195 7.98 -0.45 7.58
N LEU A 196 6.97 -0.17 6.74
CA LEU A 196 6.12 1.00 6.84
C LEU A 196 4.80 0.75 7.63
N SER A 197 4.57 -0.47 8.14
CA SER A 197 3.30 -0.88 8.76
C SER A 197 2.67 0.15 9.73
N SER A 198 3.47 0.73 10.63
CA SER A 198 2.99 1.72 11.61
C SER A 198 2.56 3.06 11.00
N TYR A 199 3.07 3.41 9.82
CA TYR A 199 2.63 4.61 9.10
C TYR A 199 1.27 4.35 8.43
N GLY A 200 1.01 3.12 7.97
CA GLY A 200 -0.32 2.72 7.50
C GLY A 200 -1.40 2.85 8.58
N ASP A 201 -1.09 2.41 9.82
CA ASP A 201 -1.96 2.63 10.98
C ASP A 201 -2.22 4.12 11.25
N TYR A 202 -1.18 4.95 11.10
CA TYR A 202 -1.26 6.38 11.30
C TYR A 202 -2.18 7.04 10.27
N ASP A 203 -2.04 6.71 9.00
CA ASP A 203 -2.85 7.27 7.91
C ASP A 203 -4.31 6.82 7.96
N ILE A 204 -4.58 5.60 8.43
CA ILE A 204 -5.95 5.17 8.77
C ILE A 204 -6.56 6.06 9.86
N ASN A 205 -5.77 6.46 10.86
CA ASN A 205 -6.25 7.36 11.91
C ASN A 205 -6.46 8.80 11.41
N GLU A 206 -5.63 9.29 10.49
CA GLU A 206 -5.88 10.58 9.82
C GLU A 206 -7.15 10.52 8.96
N MET A 207 -7.31 9.47 8.13
CA MET A 207 -8.54 9.29 7.35
C MET A 207 -9.80 9.22 8.23
N LYS A 208 -9.69 8.68 9.46
CA LYS A 208 -10.77 8.68 10.45
C LYS A 208 -11.09 10.08 10.99
N THR A 209 -10.18 11.05 11.00
CA THR A 209 -10.55 12.41 11.44
C THR A 209 -11.56 13.05 10.48
N VAL A 210 -11.46 12.69 9.18
CA VAL A 210 -12.39 13.13 8.13
C VAL A 210 -13.61 12.21 8.02
N GLY A 211 -13.39 10.93 7.71
CA GLY A 211 -14.40 9.89 7.55
C GLY A 211 -15.37 10.06 6.37
N SER A 212 -15.84 8.93 5.86
CA SER A 212 -16.92 8.86 4.85
C SER A 212 -18.24 9.44 5.39
N ASP A 213 -19.06 9.99 4.50
CA ASP A 213 -20.37 10.58 4.82
C ASP A 213 -21.39 10.37 3.68
N SER A 214 -22.43 11.21 3.57
CA SER A 214 -23.41 11.13 2.48
C SER A 214 -22.86 11.54 1.11
N ASN A 215 -21.74 12.24 1.05
CA ASN A 215 -21.19 12.82 -0.18
C ASN A 215 -19.94 12.11 -0.68
N ILE A 216 -19.18 11.47 0.21
CA ILE A 216 -17.94 10.77 -0.14
C ILE A 216 -17.85 9.36 0.46
N ASN A 217 -17.14 8.47 -0.23
CA ASN A 217 -16.68 7.18 0.29
C ASN A 217 -15.16 7.22 0.44
N ILE A 218 -14.65 6.74 1.57
CA ILE A 218 -13.24 6.41 1.80
C ILE A 218 -13.18 4.90 2.00
N VAL A 219 -12.60 4.21 1.03
CA VAL A 219 -12.53 2.74 0.98
C VAL A 219 -11.07 2.34 0.88
N VAL A 220 -10.63 1.45 1.76
CA VAL A 220 -9.22 1.05 1.85
C VAL A 220 -9.12 -0.46 1.68
N LEU A 221 -8.27 -0.94 0.78
CA LEU A 221 -7.69 -2.28 0.95
C LEU A 221 -6.46 -2.07 1.82
N TRP A 222 -6.54 -2.58 3.04
CA TRP A 222 -5.50 -2.45 4.03
C TRP A 222 -4.90 -3.83 4.28
N ASP A 223 -3.64 -3.95 3.93
CA ASP A 223 -2.80 -5.09 4.25
C ASP A 223 -1.64 -4.62 5.14
N ASN A 224 -1.40 -5.27 6.27
CA ASN A 224 -0.33 -4.91 7.18
C ASN A 224 0.49 -6.13 7.61
N ALA A 225 1.72 -5.90 8.06
CA ALA A 225 2.63 -6.95 8.52
C ALA A 225 2.20 -7.73 9.78
N GLY A 226 0.95 -7.54 10.24
CA GLY A 226 0.40 -8.09 11.46
C GLY A 226 -0.79 -9.01 11.19
N SER A 227 -1.99 -8.48 11.37
CA SER A 227 -3.23 -9.25 11.29
C SER A 227 -4.36 -8.50 10.61
N ILE A 228 -4.04 -7.42 9.90
CA ILE A 228 -5.01 -6.54 9.25
C ILE A 228 -4.90 -6.77 7.75
N HIS A 229 -5.85 -7.53 7.20
CA HIS A 229 -5.85 -7.91 5.79
C HIS A 229 -7.29 -7.87 5.26
N GLY A 230 -7.74 -6.70 4.77
CA GLY A 230 -9.15 -6.52 4.49
C GLY A 230 -9.55 -5.28 3.72
N TYR A 231 -10.80 -5.28 3.27
CA TYR A 231 -11.49 -4.10 2.76
C TYR A 231 -12.16 -3.36 3.91
N TYR A 232 -11.85 -2.07 4.05
CA TYR A 232 -12.35 -1.21 5.11
C TYR A 232 -13.16 -0.05 4.56
N TYR A 233 -14.23 0.30 5.27
CA TYR A 233 -14.95 1.56 5.10
C TYR A 233 -14.59 2.49 6.25
N VAL A 234 -13.99 3.64 5.93
CA VAL A 234 -13.48 4.54 6.97
C VAL A 234 -14.53 5.61 7.30
N GLN A 235 -14.88 5.73 8.58
CA GLN A 235 -15.76 6.76 9.14
C GLN A 235 -15.10 7.42 10.35
N THR A 236 -15.66 8.52 10.83
CA THR A 236 -15.17 9.19 12.04
C THR A 236 -15.30 8.34 13.31
N THR A 237 -16.19 7.35 13.29
CA THR A 237 -16.37 6.37 14.36
C THR A 237 -15.37 5.22 14.32
N GLY A 238 -14.64 5.02 13.21
CA GLY A 238 -13.71 3.91 13.04
C GLY A 238 -13.51 3.48 11.59
N ALA A 239 -12.51 2.62 11.38
CA ALA A 239 -12.34 1.87 10.14
C ALA A 239 -13.08 0.54 10.28
N THR A 240 -14.21 0.42 9.59
CA THR A 240 -15.07 -0.76 9.66
C THR A 240 -14.61 -1.80 8.65
N LEU A 241 -14.15 -2.97 9.13
CA LEU A 241 -13.84 -4.11 8.27
C LEU A 241 -15.11 -4.61 7.57
N LEU A 242 -15.14 -4.51 6.25
CA LEU A 242 -16.24 -4.97 5.40
C LEU A 242 -16.06 -6.42 4.97
N GLN A 243 -14.81 -6.79 4.66
CA GLN A 243 -14.43 -8.12 4.21
C GLN A 243 -12.98 -8.38 4.60
N ASP A 244 -12.76 -9.42 5.40
CA ASP A 244 -11.45 -10.03 5.63
C ASP A 244 -11.08 -10.79 4.35
N VAL A 245 -9.92 -10.46 3.76
CA VAL A 245 -9.42 -11.12 2.54
C VAL A 245 -8.27 -12.07 2.83
N GLY A 246 -7.87 -12.20 4.11
CA GLY A 246 -6.63 -12.86 4.51
C GLY A 246 -5.40 -12.14 3.98
N GLU A 247 -4.22 -12.64 4.34
CA GLU A 247 -2.97 -12.15 3.74
C GLU A 247 -3.02 -12.30 2.22
N VAL A 248 -2.74 -11.22 1.49
CA VAL A 248 -2.78 -11.19 0.03
C VAL A 248 -1.52 -10.57 -0.53
N ASN A 249 -1.08 -11.04 -1.70
CA ASN A 249 0.02 -10.39 -2.40
C ASN A 249 -0.40 -9.00 -2.91
N MET A 250 0.05 -7.94 -2.24
CA MET A 250 -0.23 -6.56 -2.62
C MET A 250 0.57 -6.10 -3.84
N GLY A 251 1.67 -6.79 -4.17
CA GLY A 251 2.38 -6.69 -5.44
C GLY A 251 1.64 -7.34 -6.62
N SER A 252 0.52 -8.03 -6.40
CA SER A 252 -0.23 -8.71 -7.46
C SER A 252 -1.28 -7.81 -8.13
N GLU A 253 -1.23 -7.77 -9.46
CA GLU A 253 -2.29 -7.16 -10.27
C GLU A 253 -3.69 -7.73 -9.99
N THR A 254 -3.77 -9.02 -9.61
CA THR A 254 -5.04 -9.68 -9.32
C THR A 254 -5.68 -9.13 -8.04
N THR A 255 -4.87 -8.88 -7.00
CA THR A 255 -5.31 -8.31 -5.72
C THR A 255 -5.94 -6.94 -5.94
N ALA A 256 -5.25 -6.06 -6.66
CA ALA A 256 -5.78 -4.73 -7.00
C ALA A 256 -7.08 -4.80 -7.83
N LYS A 257 -7.19 -5.73 -8.79
CA LYS A 257 -8.41 -5.91 -9.59
C LYS A 257 -9.58 -6.44 -8.74
N ASN A 258 -9.33 -7.35 -7.80
CA ASN A 258 -10.35 -7.82 -6.86
C ASN A 258 -10.86 -6.68 -5.97
N PHE A 259 -9.96 -5.79 -5.53
CA PHE A 259 -10.34 -4.59 -4.78
C PHE A 259 -11.17 -3.63 -5.64
N ILE A 260 -10.80 -3.41 -6.91
CA ILE A 260 -11.60 -2.62 -7.85
C ILE A 260 -13.00 -3.20 -8.03
N ASP A 261 -13.13 -4.51 -8.20
CA ASP A 261 -14.42 -5.18 -8.37
C ASP A 261 -15.31 -5.01 -7.14
N PHE A 262 -14.73 -5.21 -5.95
CA PHE A 262 -15.42 -4.95 -4.69
C PHE A 262 -15.84 -3.47 -4.57
N ALA A 263 -14.91 -2.55 -4.80
CA ALA A 263 -15.15 -1.14 -4.54
C ALA A 263 -16.15 -0.52 -5.53
N THR A 264 -16.03 -0.83 -6.82
CA THR A 264 -16.94 -0.29 -7.85
C THR A 264 -18.36 -0.86 -7.76
N SER A 265 -18.51 -2.10 -7.29
CA SER A 265 -19.82 -2.72 -7.06
C SER A 265 -20.53 -2.13 -5.83
N ASN A 266 -19.78 -1.77 -4.80
CA ASN A 266 -20.33 -1.40 -3.49
C ASN A 266 -20.33 0.12 -3.22
N PHE A 267 -19.48 0.89 -3.88
CA PHE A 267 -19.28 2.32 -3.64
C PHE A 267 -19.29 3.13 -4.96
N PRO A 268 -20.42 3.14 -5.69
CA PRO A 268 -20.54 3.91 -6.92
C PRO A 268 -20.37 5.42 -6.65
N ALA A 269 -19.66 6.13 -7.51
CA ALA A 269 -19.49 7.57 -7.42
C ALA A 269 -19.42 8.29 -8.78
N ASP A 270 -19.56 9.62 -8.75
CA ASP A 270 -19.33 10.47 -9.91
C ASP A 270 -17.84 10.64 -10.24
N HIS A 271 -17.00 10.73 -9.21
CA HIS A 271 -15.56 10.89 -9.30
C HIS A 271 -14.82 9.81 -8.52
N TYR A 272 -13.65 9.42 -9.02
CA TYR A 272 -12.80 8.41 -8.39
C TYR A 272 -11.37 8.94 -8.19
N MET A 273 -10.83 8.65 -7.01
CA MET A 273 -9.41 8.83 -6.70
C MET A 273 -8.83 7.47 -6.35
N TRP A 274 -7.64 7.16 -6.87
CA TRP A 274 -6.85 6.00 -6.48
C TRP A 274 -5.55 6.46 -5.84
N VAL A 275 -5.23 5.95 -4.66
CA VAL A 275 -3.98 6.20 -3.95
C VAL A 275 -3.20 4.90 -3.85
N PHE A 276 -2.03 4.84 -4.46
CA PHE A 276 -1.03 3.82 -4.13
C PHE A 276 -0.22 4.31 -2.94
N TRP A 277 -0.22 3.55 -1.85
CA TRP A 277 0.50 3.85 -0.62
C TRP A 277 1.48 2.73 -0.32
N ASN A 278 2.79 3.05 -0.24
CA ASN A 278 3.92 2.19 0.18
C ASN A 278 5.27 2.92 -0.13
N HIS A 279 6.38 2.19 -0.14
CA HIS A 279 7.57 2.46 -0.94
C HIS A 279 7.27 2.67 -2.43
N GLY A 280 8.20 3.36 -3.08
CA GLY A 280 8.21 3.65 -4.51
C GLY A 280 9.63 3.56 -5.07
N GLY A 281 9.78 3.03 -6.29
CA GLY A 281 11.09 2.67 -6.86
C GLY A 281 11.46 3.37 -8.16
N ALA A 282 10.73 4.42 -8.56
CA ALA A 282 10.79 5.00 -9.90
C ALA A 282 10.59 3.91 -10.97
N VAL A 283 11.12 4.16 -12.19
CA VAL A 283 11.09 3.20 -13.30
C VAL A 283 12.45 2.54 -13.60
N ASP A 284 13.49 2.77 -12.79
CA ASP A 284 14.83 2.21 -13.00
C ASP A 284 15.69 1.94 -11.73
N ARG A 285 16.52 0.89 -11.86
CA ARG A 285 17.19 0.01 -10.89
C ARG A 285 18.66 0.35 -10.68
N SER A 286 19.01 0.90 -9.52
CA SER A 286 20.38 0.73 -8.99
C SER A 286 20.45 -0.12 -7.73
N PHE A 287 19.37 -0.24 -6.93
CA PHE A 287 19.43 -0.95 -5.64
C PHE A 287 18.15 -1.70 -5.19
N ALA A 288 17.02 -1.61 -5.90
CA ALA A 288 15.77 -2.28 -5.52
C ALA A 288 14.95 -2.71 -6.76
N PRO A 289 13.93 -3.58 -6.62
CA PRO A 289 12.93 -3.83 -7.67
C PRO A 289 12.21 -2.53 -8.12
N LYS A 290 11.38 -2.54 -9.18
CA LYS A 290 10.79 -1.31 -9.77
C LYS A 290 9.28 -1.25 -9.59
N GLY A 291 8.73 -0.14 -9.11
CA GLY A 291 7.28 -0.01 -9.02
C GLY A 291 6.81 0.69 -7.76
N VAL A 292 5.70 0.20 -7.23
CA VAL A 292 5.04 0.67 -6.01
C VAL A 292 4.42 -0.52 -5.28
N CYS A 293 4.12 -0.37 -3.99
CA CYS A 293 3.47 -1.41 -3.18
C CYS A 293 4.33 -2.67 -3.06
N TRP A 294 5.40 -2.57 -2.25
CA TRP A 294 6.24 -3.71 -1.89
C TRP A 294 5.64 -4.48 -0.72
N ASP A 295 5.48 -5.77 -0.97
CA ASP A 295 4.93 -6.73 -0.05
C ASP A 295 6.04 -7.69 0.43
N ASP A 296 6.51 -7.49 1.66
CA ASP A 296 7.68 -8.20 2.19
C ASP A 296 7.38 -9.68 2.44
N THR A 297 6.15 -10.07 2.82
CA THR A 297 5.83 -11.48 3.07
C THR A 297 5.58 -12.28 1.79
N ASN A 298 5.33 -11.61 0.66
CA ASN A 298 5.10 -12.22 -0.65
C ASN A 298 6.35 -12.19 -1.54
N SER A 299 7.51 -12.53 -0.97
CA SER A 299 8.81 -12.55 -1.67
C SER A 299 9.26 -11.16 -2.18
N SER A 300 8.87 -10.09 -1.48
CA SER A 300 9.13 -8.70 -1.90
C SER A 300 8.55 -8.40 -3.29
N ASP A 301 7.41 -9.00 -3.62
CA ASP A 301 6.67 -8.68 -4.84
C ASP A 301 6.14 -7.25 -4.79
N HIS A 302 5.91 -6.68 -5.97
CA HIS A 302 5.53 -5.28 -6.10
C HIS A 302 4.88 -5.00 -7.45
N LEU A 303 4.05 -3.96 -7.50
CA LEU A 303 3.35 -3.57 -8.72
C LEU A 303 4.29 -2.87 -9.70
N THR A 304 4.62 -3.54 -10.80
CA THR A 304 5.36 -2.93 -11.90
C THR A 304 4.54 -1.85 -12.60
N GLU A 305 5.19 -0.98 -13.39
CA GLU A 305 4.51 0.11 -14.10
C GLU A 305 3.49 -0.40 -15.14
N VAL A 306 3.77 -1.59 -15.71
CA VAL A 306 2.87 -2.25 -16.66
C VAL A 306 1.62 -2.76 -15.95
N GLU A 307 1.78 -3.34 -14.76
CA GLU A 307 0.66 -3.78 -13.93
C GLU A 307 -0.15 -2.59 -13.42
N GLN A 308 0.50 -1.52 -12.97
CA GLN A 308 -0.17 -0.26 -12.59
C GLN A 308 -1.05 0.26 -13.74
N LYS A 309 -0.54 0.33 -14.98
CA LYS A 309 -1.36 0.71 -16.15
C LYS A 309 -2.56 -0.19 -16.32
N SER A 310 -2.37 -1.50 -16.20
CA SER A 310 -3.44 -2.47 -16.42
C SER A 310 -4.50 -2.43 -15.31
N ILE A 311 -4.11 -2.16 -14.06
CA ILE A 311 -5.00 -1.88 -12.92
C ILE A 311 -5.86 -0.64 -13.19
N ILE A 312 -5.25 0.48 -13.57
CA ILE A 312 -6.00 1.72 -13.83
C ILE A 312 -6.89 1.58 -15.06
N SER A 313 -6.44 0.90 -16.12
CA SER A 313 -7.27 0.55 -17.28
C SER A 313 -8.49 -0.29 -16.87
N TYR A 314 -8.30 -1.26 -15.98
CA TYR A 314 -9.38 -2.08 -15.44
C TYR A 314 -10.39 -1.24 -14.65
N LEU A 315 -9.93 -0.35 -13.77
CA LEU A 315 -10.79 0.59 -13.04
C LEU A 315 -11.63 1.46 -13.99
N ASN A 316 -11.02 2.02 -15.02
CA ASN A 316 -11.73 2.80 -16.03
C ASN A 316 -12.80 1.97 -16.75
N SER A 317 -12.50 0.70 -17.06
CA SER A 317 -13.45 -0.21 -17.70
C SER A 317 -14.66 -0.53 -16.80
N LYS A 318 -14.45 -0.64 -15.47
CA LYS A 318 -15.49 -0.94 -14.48
C LYS A 318 -16.38 0.26 -14.18
N THR A 319 -15.78 1.44 -14.18
CA THR A 319 -16.49 2.70 -13.89
C THR A 319 -17.08 3.35 -15.13
N GLY A 320 -16.58 3.00 -16.32
CA GLY A 320 -16.89 3.70 -17.58
C GLY A 320 -16.34 5.13 -17.63
N LYS A 321 -15.35 5.46 -16.80
CA LYS A 321 -14.82 6.81 -16.57
C LYS A 321 -13.30 6.84 -16.71
N THR A 322 -12.77 8.00 -17.08
CA THR A 322 -11.36 8.34 -16.84
C THR A 322 -11.19 8.58 -15.34
N LEU A 323 -10.14 8.04 -14.72
CA LEU A 323 -9.83 8.29 -13.31
C LEU A 323 -9.55 9.79 -13.09
N ASP A 324 -10.15 10.41 -12.08
CA ASP A 324 -9.97 11.83 -11.81
C ASP A 324 -8.57 12.12 -11.25
N VAL A 325 -8.18 11.39 -10.21
CA VAL A 325 -6.88 11.56 -9.56
C VAL A 325 -6.23 10.21 -9.29
N LEU A 326 -5.00 10.05 -9.79
CA LEU A 326 -4.10 9.00 -9.35
C LEU A 326 -3.05 9.63 -8.43
N ALA A 327 -2.92 9.15 -7.21
CA ALA A 327 -1.98 9.68 -6.25
C ALA A 327 -0.99 8.58 -5.83
N TYR A 328 0.27 8.97 -5.70
CA TYR A 328 1.33 8.10 -5.21
C TYR A 328 1.83 8.63 -3.88
N ASP A 329 1.28 8.11 -2.79
CA ASP A 329 1.90 8.25 -1.47
C ASP A 329 3.07 7.27 -1.38
N ALA A 330 4.04 7.51 -2.27
CA ALA A 330 5.18 6.65 -2.53
C ALA A 330 6.32 7.44 -3.19
N CYS A 331 7.53 6.92 -3.00
CA CYS A 331 8.76 7.57 -3.44
C CYS A 331 8.95 7.54 -4.96
N LEU A 332 9.52 8.61 -5.53
CA LEU A 332 10.07 8.61 -6.90
C LEU A 332 9.04 8.37 -8.03
N MET A 333 7.74 8.55 -7.79
CA MET A 333 6.68 8.24 -8.75
C MET A 333 6.34 9.39 -9.71
N ALA A 334 6.98 10.57 -9.60
CA ALA A 334 6.81 11.69 -10.53
C ALA A 334 7.69 11.54 -11.79
N CYS A 335 7.51 10.44 -12.52
CA CYS A 335 8.30 10.11 -13.71
C CYS A 335 7.52 10.40 -15.01
N ALA A 336 8.18 11.02 -16.00
CA ALA A 336 7.65 11.28 -17.33
C ALA A 336 7.11 10.01 -18.02
N GLU A 337 7.77 8.89 -17.77
CA GLU A 337 7.41 7.57 -18.26
C GLU A 337 6.04 7.15 -17.73
N LEU A 338 5.79 7.31 -16.43
CA LEU A 338 4.50 7.01 -15.80
C LEU A 338 3.42 7.98 -16.31
N PHE A 339 3.71 9.28 -16.36
CA PHE A 339 2.76 10.26 -16.87
C PHE A 339 2.32 9.96 -18.31
N TYR A 340 3.27 9.55 -19.15
CA TYR A 340 2.97 9.09 -20.51
C TYR A 340 2.19 7.78 -20.50
N GLN A 341 2.57 6.82 -19.65
CA GLN A 341 1.93 5.51 -19.51
C GLN A 341 0.41 5.62 -19.23
N PHE A 342 -0.01 6.63 -18.46
CA PHE A 342 -1.40 6.87 -18.08
C PHE A 342 -2.18 7.84 -18.99
N ARG A 343 -1.60 8.28 -20.12
CA ARG A 343 -2.27 9.21 -21.06
C ARG A 343 -3.64 8.69 -21.48
N GLY A 344 -4.67 9.53 -21.34
CA GLY A 344 -6.06 9.18 -21.65
C GLY A 344 -6.77 8.30 -20.61
N MET A 345 -6.08 7.87 -19.54
CA MET A 345 -6.66 7.04 -18.47
C MET A 345 -6.87 7.81 -17.17
N VAL A 346 -6.05 8.82 -16.92
CA VAL A 346 -6.07 9.63 -15.69
C VAL A 346 -6.17 11.11 -16.07
N SER A 347 -6.83 11.92 -15.23
CA SER A 347 -6.89 13.38 -15.43
C SER A 347 -5.72 14.10 -14.76
N TYR A 348 -5.47 13.83 -13.46
CA TYR A 348 -4.34 14.40 -12.72
C TYR A 348 -3.57 13.34 -11.94
N ILE A 349 -2.25 13.51 -11.85
CA ILE A 349 -1.37 12.68 -11.01
C ILE A 349 -0.73 13.55 -9.92
N ALA A 350 -0.78 13.11 -8.66
CA ALA A 350 -0.06 13.73 -7.56
C ALA A 350 1.06 12.80 -7.09
N SER A 351 2.32 13.25 -7.16
CA SER A 351 3.47 12.41 -6.84
C SER A 351 4.74 13.23 -6.57
N SER A 352 5.79 12.56 -6.08
CA SER A 352 7.10 13.15 -5.78
C SER A 352 8.18 12.65 -6.75
N GLU A 353 9.10 13.53 -7.15
CA GLU A 353 10.29 13.15 -7.92
C GLU A 353 11.34 12.45 -7.05
N GLN A 354 11.32 12.74 -5.74
CA GLN A 354 12.21 12.19 -4.73
C GLN A 354 11.47 11.21 -3.81
N THR A 355 12.20 10.57 -2.90
CA THR A 355 11.63 9.98 -1.70
C THR A 355 10.74 10.97 -0.96
N ILE A 356 9.65 10.47 -0.40
CA ILE A 356 8.76 11.23 0.49
C ILE A 356 9.09 10.90 1.95
N PRO A 357 8.78 11.80 2.91
CA PRO A 357 8.90 11.49 4.34
C PRO A 357 8.01 10.31 4.74
N GLY A 358 8.38 9.58 5.80
CA GLY A 358 7.69 8.35 6.21
C GLY A 358 6.22 8.54 6.60
N ASN A 359 5.85 9.72 7.11
CA ASN A 359 4.46 10.07 7.39
C ASN A 359 3.59 10.21 6.13
N GLY A 360 4.16 10.17 4.93
CA GLY A 360 3.38 10.19 3.69
C GLY A 360 2.59 11.48 3.50
N TYR A 361 1.35 11.36 3.03
CA TYR A 361 0.41 12.46 2.90
C TYR A 361 -0.29 12.77 4.21
N ASP A 362 -0.55 14.05 4.48
CA ASP A 362 -1.57 14.44 5.46
C ASP A 362 -2.96 14.15 4.86
N TYR A 363 -3.57 13.03 5.25
CA TYR A 363 -4.85 12.55 4.73
C TYR A 363 -6.05 13.43 5.12
N GLU A 364 -5.86 14.45 5.97
CA GLU A 364 -6.88 15.48 6.19
C GLU A 364 -7.19 16.27 4.91
N PHE A 365 -6.39 16.17 3.84
CA PHE A 365 -6.72 16.71 2.52
C PHE A 365 -8.11 16.27 2.03
N ILE A 366 -8.58 15.09 2.43
CA ILE A 366 -9.90 14.56 2.07
C ILE A 366 -11.01 15.48 2.61
N SER A 367 -10.78 16.22 3.69
CA SER A 367 -11.74 17.19 4.24
C SER A 367 -12.11 18.27 3.22
N TYR A 368 -11.19 18.66 2.34
CA TYR A 368 -11.48 19.58 1.25
C TYR A 368 -12.53 18.99 0.29
N ILE A 369 -12.36 17.72 -0.11
CA ILE A 369 -13.29 17.01 -1.00
C ILE A 369 -14.65 16.83 -0.32
N LYS A 370 -14.65 16.43 0.95
CA LYS A 370 -15.86 16.27 1.78
C LYS A 370 -16.69 17.55 1.85
N ASN A 371 -16.02 18.68 2.08
CA ASN A 371 -16.66 20.00 2.20
C ASN A 371 -17.02 20.62 0.84
N ASN A 372 -16.42 20.13 -0.26
CA ASN A 372 -16.64 20.60 -1.61
C ASN A 372 -16.94 19.42 -2.56
N PRO A 373 -18.05 18.70 -2.38
CA PRO A 373 -18.27 17.43 -3.11
C PRO A 373 -18.39 17.60 -4.63
N SER A 374 -18.71 18.80 -5.12
CA SER A 374 -18.70 19.14 -6.54
C SER A 374 -17.32 19.61 -7.06
N THR A 375 -16.25 19.42 -6.28
CA THR A 375 -14.90 19.80 -6.68
C THR A 375 -14.47 19.09 -7.95
N THR A 376 -13.63 19.73 -8.75
CA THR A 376 -13.04 19.12 -9.94
C THR A 376 -11.84 18.26 -9.59
N ALA A 377 -11.42 17.39 -10.52
CA ALA A 377 -10.19 16.60 -10.40
C ALA A 377 -8.95 17.46 -10.07
N TYR A 378 -8.82 18.64 -10.69
CA TYR A 378 -7.72 19.57 -10.42
C TYR A 378 -7.69 19.99 -8.95
N TYR A 379 -8.83 20.43 -8.41
CA TYR A 379 -8.89 20.92 -7.04
C TYR A 379 -8.81 19.78 -6.01
N ALA A 380 -9.24 18.57 -6.35
CA ALA A 380 -9.00 17.38 -5.52
C ALA A 380 -7.50 17.04 -5.46
N ALA A 381 -6.79 17.03 -6.59
CA ALA A 381 -5.33 16.84 -6.61
C ALA A 381 -4.58 18.00 -5.94
N LYS A 382 -5.06 19.24 -6.10
CA LYS A 382 -4.52 20.41 -5.41
C LYS A 382 -4.64 20.31 -3.88
N ALA A 383 -5.71 19.69 -3.37
CA ALA A 383 -5.84 19.48 -1.93
C ALA A 383 -4.68 18.62 -1.38
N ILE A 384 -4.35 17.52 -2.06
CA ILE A 384 -3.18 16.69 -1.72
C ILE A 384 -1.92 17.54 -1.69
N PHE A 385 -1.70 18.34 -2.75
CA PHE A 385 -0.54 19.22 -2.87
C PHE A 385 -0.44 20.27 -1.75
N ASP A 386 -1.55 20.94 -1.44
CA ASP A 386 -1.56 22.01 -0.43
C ASP A 386 -1.29 21.45 0.97
N TYR A 387 -1.88 20.31 1.31
CA TYR A 387 -1.69 19.64 2.60
C TYR A 387 -0.26 19.10 2.73
N TYR A 388 0.25 18.40 1.72
CA TYR A 388 1.65 17.93 1.70
C TYR A 388 2.65 19.08 1.87
N LYS A 389 2.44 20.18 1.13
CA LYS A 389 3.28 21.38 1.24
C LYS A 389 3.20 22.03 2.62
N ALA A 390 2.03 22.04 3.25
CA ALA A 390 1.85 22.62 4.58
C ALA A 390 2.60 21.79 5.62
N GLU A 391 2.37 20.46 5.62
CA GLU A 391 3.00 19.50 6.52
C GLU A 391 4.52 19.58 6.45
N TYR A 392 5.08 19.61 5.23
CA TYR A 392 6.53 19.60 5.02
C TYR A 392 7.15 20.96 4.78
N SER A 393 6.46 22.06 5.10
CA SER A 393 6.91 23.43 4.80
C SER A 393 8.30 23.81 5.33
N THR A 394 8.79 23.12 6.37
CA THR A 394 10.13 23.30 6.94
C THR A 394 11.15 22.24 6.50
N THR A 395 10.74 21.25 5.71
CA THR A 395 11.60 20.17 5.24
C THR A 395 12.39 20.62 4.01
N SER A 396 13.72 20.48 4.05
CA SER A 396 14.58 20.91 2.94
C SER A 396 14.70 19.89 1.81
N ASP A 397 14.66 18.60 2.13
CA ASP A 397 14.86 17.49 1.20
C ASP A 397 13.53 16.80 0.86
N VAL A 398 12.71 17.47 0.05
CA VAL A 398 11.38 17.02 -0.35
C VAL A 398 11.01 17.64 -1.69
N THR A 399 10.27 16.91 -2.52
CA THR A 399 9.64 17.43 -3.75
C THR A 399 8.20 16.97 -3.82
N PHE A 400 7.37 17.69 -4.58
CA PHE A 400 6.00 17.30 -4.86
C PHE A 400 5.44 18.04 -6.07
N SER A 401 4.69 17.35 -6.92
CA SER A 401 4.01 17.96 -8.06
C SER A 401 2.62 17.37 -8.30
N VAL A 402 1.79 18.18 -8.97
CA VAL A 402 0.58 17.70 -9.61
C VAL A 402 0.74 17.87 -11.10
N VAL A 403 0.52 16.79 -11.84
CA VAL A 403 0.60 16.73 -13.30
C VAL A 403 -0.77 16.65 -13.94
N ASN A 404 -1.01 17.48 -14.94
CA ASN A 404 -2.17 17.42 -15.82
C ASN A 404 -1.89 16.47 -16.99
N VAL A 405 -2.44 15.27 -16.92
CA VAL A 405 -2.13 14.16 -17.83
C VAL A 405 -2.68 14.40 -19.25
N SER A 406 -3.59 15.37 -19.44
CA SER A 406 -4.03 15.76 -20.78
C SER A 406 -2.89 16.25 -21.69
N TYR A 407 -1.79 16.73 -21.11
CA TYR A 407 -0.57 17.14 -21.83
C TYR A 407 0.45 16.00 -22.02
N ALA A 408 0.21 14.79 -21.50
CA ALA A 408 1.18 13.69 -21.58
C ALA A 408 1.48 13.27 -23.03
N SER A 409 0.48 13.26 -23.92
CA SER A 409 0.70 13.01 -25.36
C SER A 409 1.57 14.09 -26.03
N ASN A 410 1.43 15.35 -25.61
CA ASN A 410 2.30 16.44 -26.06
C ASN A 410 3.74 16.24 -25.57
N LEU A 411 3.92 15.80 -24.32
CA LEU A 411 5.23 15.47 -23.76
C LEU A 411 5.91 14.35 -24.58
N GLY A 412 5.21 13.24 -24.83
CA GLY A 412 5.77 12.14 -25.64
C GLY A 412 6.15 12.58 -27.05
N THR A 413 5.33 13.42 -27.69
CA THR A 413 5.65 14.00 -29.00
C THR A 413 6.91 14.89 -28.94
N ALA A 414 7.03 15.74 -27.92
CA ALA A 414 8.19 16.62 -27.74
C ALA A 414 9.47 15.81 -27.47
N ILE A 415 9.39 14.79 -26.63
CA ILE A 415 10.49 13.84 -26.35
C ILE A 415 10.90 13.11 -27.63
N ASN A 416 9.94 12.59 -28.40
CA ASN A 416 10.23 11.91 -29.67
C ASN A 416 10.94 12.81 -30.67
N ASN A 417 10.47 14.06 -30.82
CA ASN A 417 11.06 15.03 -31.74
C ASN A 417 12.48 15.40 -31.32
N PHE A 418 12.71 15.62 -30.02
CA PHE A 418 14.05 15.85 -29.47
C PHE A 418 14.97 14.65 -29.73
N ALA A 419 14.56 13.45 -29.35
CA ALA A 419 15.34 12.22 -29.49
C ALA A 419 15.71 11.96 -30.96
N THR A 420 14.72 12.03 -31.85
CA THR A 420 14.92 11.87 -33.30
C THR A 420 15.92 12.89 -33.85
N ALA A 421 15.78 14.17 -33.47
CA ALA A 421 16.69 15.21 -33.92
C ALA A 421 18.11 15.02 -33.38
N ALA A 422 18.23 14.61 -32.11
CA ALA A 422 19.52 14.38 -31.47
C ALA A 422 20.30 13.25 -32.15
N ILE A 423 19.65 12.10 -32.41
CA ILE A 423 20.24 10.96 -33.13
C ILE A 423 20.74 11.38 -34.53
N ASN A 424 19.96 12.20 -35.23
CA ASN A 424 20.26 12.62 -36.61
C ASN A 424 21.13 13.90 -36.70
N SER A 425 21.57 14.46 -35.57
CA SER A 425 22.23 15.77 -35.54
C SER A 425 23.69 15.76 -36.02
N GLY A 426 24.32 14.59 -36.10
CA GLY A 426 25.77 14.44 -36.29
C GLY A 426 26.61 14.82 -35.06
N ILE A 427 25.99 15.26 -33.95
CA ILE A 427 26.66 15.49 -32.67
C ILE A 427 26.92 14.13 -32.01
N SER A 428 28.12 13.92 -31.45
CA SER A 428 28.42 12.70 -30.71
C SER A 428 27.45 12.50 -29.55
N GLY A 429 26.90 11.29 -29.41
CA GLY A 429 26.02 10.89 -28.32
C GLY A 429 26.56 11.23 -26.92
N THR A 430 27.86 11.02 -26.70
CA THR A 430 28.53 11.35 -25.42
C THR A 430 28.40 12.83 -25.05
N THR A 431 28.23 13.73 -26.02
CA THR A 431 27.96 15.15 -25.77
C THR A 431 26.64 15.33 -25.02
N PHE A 432 25.60 14.58 -25.38
CA PHE A 432 24.31 14.61 -24.68
C PHE A 432 24.44 14.00 -23.29
N LYS A 433 25.12 12.85 -23.16
CA LYS A 433 25.39 12.22 -21.85
C LYS A 433 26.11 13.14 -20.87
N ASN A 434 27.10 13.90 -21.36
CA ASN A 434 27.87 14.84 -20.54
C ASN A 434 27.07 16.06 -20.06
N LEU A 435 25.88 16.30 -20.64
CA LEU A 435 24.97 17.38 -20.22
C LEU A 435 23.95 16.91 -19.17
N LYS A 436 23.98 15.64 -18.76
CA LYS A 436 23.22 15.12 -17.62
C LYS A 436 23.47 15.97 -16.37
N PRO A 437 22.44 16.34 -15.59
CA PRO A 437 22.65 17.10 -14.36
C PRO A 437 23.52 16.34 -13.33
N THR A 438 24.19 17.09 -12.46
CA THR A 438 25.03 16.50 -11.40
C THR A 438 24.19 15.84 -10.31
N ASN A 439 23.06 16.45 -9.94
CA ASN A 439 22.14 15.91 -8.94
C ASN A 439 21.10 15.00 -9.58
N ASN A 440 20.89 13.82 -8.99
CA ASN A 440 19.80 12.89 -9.28
C ASN A 440 18.96 12.68 -8.01
N PHE A 441 17.75 12.13 -8.18
CA PHE A 441 16.88 11.79 -7.05
C PHE A 441 17.29 10.45 -6.44
N SER A 442 17.31 9.41 -7.29
CA SER A 442 17.78 8.07 -6.96
C SER A 442 18.27 7.39 -8.24
N GLY A 443 19.28 6.52 -8.11
CA GLY A 443 19.78 5.69 -9.22
C GLY A 443 19.98 6.45 -10.53
N TYR A 444 19.13 6.17 -11.51
CA TYR A 444 19.22 6.71 -12.86
C TYR A 444 18.15 7.76 -13.18
N THR A 445 17.54 8.36 -12.15
CA THR A 445 16.39 9.25 -12.28
C THR A 445 16.80 10.71 -12.07
N TRP A 446 16.68 11.53 -13.12
CA TRP A 446 17.03 12.96 -13.14
C TRP A 446 15.83 13.83 -13.48
N ASP A 447 15.85 15.08 -13.03
CA ASP A 447 14.86 16.06 -13.46
C ASP A 447 14.96 16.33 -14.97
N LEU A 448 13.84 16.16 -15.67
CA LEU A 448 13.75 16.31 -17.13
C LEU A 448 13.96 17.76 -17.56
N TYR A 449 13.41 18.73 -16.83
CA TYR A 449 13.56 20.15 -17.16
C TYR A 449 15.02 20.59 -17.04
N VAL A 450 15.71 20.20 -15.96
CA VAL A 450 17.13 20.54 -15.73
C VAL A 450 18.00 19.91 -16.81
N TYR A 451 17.75 18.65 -17.18
CA TYR A 451 18.51 18.02 -18.26
C TYR A 451 18.31 18.75 -19.60
N MET A 452 17.06 19.08 -19.96
CA MET A 452 16.77 19.84 -21.18
C MET A 452 17.32 21.26 -21.12
N SER A 453 17.37 21.90 -19.95
CA SER A 453 17.98 23.21 -19.74
C SER A 453 19.49 23.19 -19.99
N ASN A 454 20.20 22.15 -19.53
CA ASN A 454 21.63 21.98 -19.83
C ASN A 454 21.88 21.84 -21.34
N ILE A 455 21.02 21.10 -22.04
CA ILE A 455 21.04 20.97 -23.50
C ILE A 455 20.78 22.32 -24.17
N TYR A 456 19.72 23.02 -23.78
CA TYR A 456 19.34 24.32 -24.35
C TYR A 456 20.47 25.35 -24.24
N ASN A 457 21.14 25.40 -23.09
CA ASN A 457 22.19 26.38 -22.80
C ASN A 457 23.58 26.01 -23.37
N SER A 458 23.78 24.76 -23.79
CA SER A 458 25.08 24.30 -24.30
C SER A 458 25.46 24.95 -25.64
N SER A 459 26.71 25.39 -25.77
CA SER A 459 27.27 25.87 -27.05
C SER A 459 27.49 24.76 -28.07
N SER A 460 27.50 23.50 -27.63
CA SER A 460 27.68 22.33 -28.48
C SER A 460 26.39 21.89 -29.20
N MET A 461 25.26 22.53 -28.90
CA MET A 461 23.95 22.17 -29.46
C MET A 461 23.55 23.10 -30.60
N THR A 462 23.01 22.52 -31.68
CA THR A 462 22.44 23.30 -32.79
C THR A 462 21.15 24.00 -32.37
N THR A 463 20.76 25.06 -33.08
CA THR A 463 19.48 25.77 -32.86
C THR A 463 18.28 24.81 -32.88
N THR A 464 18.27 23.83 -33.79
CA THR A 464 17.20 22.83 -33.88
C THR A 464 17.08 22.01 -32.60
N ILE A 465 18.19 21.51 -32.06
CA ILE A 465 18.19 20.74 -30.82
C ILE A 465 17.75 21.60 -29.64
N LYS A 466 18.24 22.85 -29.57
CA LYS A 466 17.83 23.80 -28.54
C LYS A 466 16.32 24.07 -28.58
N ASN A 467 15.74 24.22 -29.76
CA ASN A 467 14.30 24.45 -29.90
C ASN A 467 13.48 23.24 -29.42
N TYR A 468 13.92 22.01 -29.71
CA TYR A 468 13.23 20.81 -29.21
C TYR A 468 13.40 20.62 -27.70
N ALA A 469 14.58 20.87 -27.15
CA ALA A 469 14.78 20.87 -25.70
C ALA A 469 13.88 21.93 -25.03
N LYS A 470 13.79 23.13 -25.61
CA LYS A 470 12.89 24.19 -25.13
C LYS A 470 11.42 23.79 -25.18
N ALA A 471 10.97 23.05 -26.20
CA ALA A 471 9.58 22.59 -26.27
C ALA A 471 9.21 21.65 -25.11
N ILE A 472 10.15 20.78 -24.68
CA ILE A 472 9.97 19.95 -23.49
C ILE A 472 9.95 20.82 -22.23
N MET A 473 10.91 21.75 -22.11
CA MET A 473 10.98 22.68 -20.97
C MET A 473 9.68 23.49 -20.83
N ASP A 474 9.11 23.99 -21.92
CA ASP A 474 7.89 24.81 -21.89
C ASP A 474 6.68 24.01 -21.39
N LEU A 475 6.59 22.70 -21.69
CA LEU A 475 5.53 21.83 -21.16
C LEU A 475 5.68 21.62 -19.65
N VAL A 476 6.91 21.35 -19.20
CA VAL A 476 7.23 20.99 -17.80
C VAL A 476 7.25 22.22 -16.90
N ASN A 477 7.59 23.40 -17.40
CA ASN A 477 7.74 24.61 -16.59
C ASN A 477 6.44 24.93 -15.82
N PRO A 478 6.48 24.93 -14.46
CA PRO A 478 5.30 25.22 -13.65
C PRO A 478 4.67 26.59 -13.92
N ALA A 479 5.46 27.57 -14.37
CA ALA A 479 4.98 28.90 -14.73
C ALA A 479 4.01 28.91 -15.92
N ASN A 480 4.04 27.87 -16.77
CA ASN A 480 3.14 27.74 -17.90
C ASN A 480 1.84 27.00 -17.55
N ALA A 481 1.78 26.36 -16.38
CA ALA A 481 0.64 25.59 -15.89
C ALA A 481 0.05 24.59 -16.91
N GLN A 482 0.91 24.00 -17.75
CA GLN A 482 0.54 23.00 -18.74
C GLN A 482 0.62 21.59 -18.14
N LEU A 483 1.73 20.87 -18.36
CA LEU A 483 1.90 19.53 -17.83
C LEU A 483 2.01 19.55 -16.31
N VAL A 484 2.72 20.53 -15.73
CA VAL A 484 2.91 20.66 -14.28
C VAL A 484 2.19 21.91 -13.78
N PRO A 485 0.88 21.86 -13.49
CA PRO A 485 0.17 23.00 -12.93
C PRO A 485 0.55 23.35 -11.49
N LEU A 486 1.09 22.40 -10.71
CA LEU A 486 1.54 22.63 -9.34
C LEU A 486 2.87 21.93 -9.10
N GLU A 487 3.81 22.67 -8.52
CA GLU A 487 5.15 22.20 -8.19
C GLU A 487 5.60 22.88 -6.90
N TRP A 488 6.19 22.09 -6.00
CA TRP A 488 6.83 22.60 -4.80
C TRP A 488 7.94 21.67 -4.36
N HIS A 489 9.00 22.27 -3.81
CA HIS A 489 10.12 21.55 -3.26
C HIS A 489 10.77 22.30 -2.10
N GLY A 490 11.47 21.54 -1.25
CA GLY A 490 12.32 22.07 -0.20
C GLY A 490 13.62 22.66 -0.73
N SER A 491 14.33 23.42 0.10
CA SER A 491 15.50 24.21 -0.31
C SER A 491 16.68 23.40 -0.88
N THR A 492 16.76 22.09 -0.63
CA THR A 492 17.80 21.22 -1.21
C THR A 492 17.67 21.15 -2.74
N TRP A 493 16.44 21.25 -3.24
CA TRP A 493 16.04 21.04 -4.62
C TRP A 493 15.84 22.33 -5.42
N THR A 494 16.17 23.48 -4.85
CA THR A 494 16.12 24.76 -5.56
C THR A 494 16.94 24.70 -6.84
N SER A 495 16.26 24.99 -7.97
CA SER A 495 16.80 24.91 -9.33
C SER A 495 17.22 23.51 -9.79
N LYS A 496 16.78 22.46 -9.09
CA LYS A 496 17.09 21.05 -9.38
C LYS A 496 15.86 20.17 -9.57
N ALA A 497 14.69 20.62 -9.13
CA ALA A 497 13.40 19.93 -9.24
C ALA A 497 12.35 20.87 -9.87
N TYR A 498 11.58 20.33 -10.80
CA TYR A 498 10.52 21.00 -11.58
C TYR A 498 9.28 20.10 -11.73
N GLY A 499 9.21 19.00 -10.97
CA GLY A 499 8.03 18.16 -10.84
C GLY A 499 7.92 17.01 -11.84
N VAL A 500 8.94 16.78 -12.67
CA VAL A 500 8.98 15.69 -13.65
C VAL A 500 10.38 15.12 -13.78
N ALA A 501 10.59 13.94 -13.21
CA ALA A 501 11.79 13.17 -13.40
C ALA A 501 11.73 12.30 -14.67
N ILE A 502 12.88 11.82 -15.13
CA ILE A 502 13.02 10.86 -16.22
C ILE A 502 14.26 10.00 -16.01
N THR A 503 14.21 8.76 -16.50
CA THR A 503 15.33 7.83 -16.48
C THR A 503 16.34 8.15 -17.58
N LEU A 504 17.62 8.20 -17.20
CA LEU A 504 18.75 8.36 -18.12
C LEU A 504 19.69 7.15 -18.07
N LYS A 505 19.20 6.01 -18.57
CA LYS A 505 19.94 4.76 -18.71
C LYS A 505 19.40 3.96 -19.91
N ALA A 506 20.28 3.46 -20.76
CA ALA A 506 19.87 2.63 -21.90
C ALA A 506 19.28 1.27 -21.45
N ASP A 507 18.38 0.76 -22.31
CA ASP A 507 17.48 -0.39 -22.16
C ASP A 507 17.82 -1.47 -21.10
N THR A 508 16.80 -1.79 -20.29
CA THR A 508 16.67 -3.03 -19.52
C THR A 508 15.40 -3.76 -19.97
N THR A 509 15.35 -5.09 -19.88
CA THR A 509 14.21 -5.94 -20.29
C THR A 509 12.82 -5.42 -19.88
N THR A 510 12.71 -4.76 -18.72
CA THR A 510 11.46 -4.18 -18.20
C THR A 510 11.19 -2.76 -18.71
N TYR A 511 12.21 -1.90 -18.83
CA TYR A 511 12.02 -0.49 -19.25
C TYR A 511 11.50 -0.37 -20.69
N ARG A 512 11.92 -1.26 -21.59
CA ARG A 512 11.37 -1.34 -22.96
C ARG A 512 9.87 -1.67 -23.06
N LEU A 513 9.25 -2.13 -21.97
CA LEU A 513 7.81 -2.43 -21.95
C LEU A 513 6.97 -1.16 -21.76
N LEU A 514 7.59 -0.03 -21.40
CA LEU A 514 6.89 1.22 -21.18
C LEU A 514 6.48 1.87 -22.51
N ASP A 515 5.32 2.52 -22.51
CA ASP A 515 4.76 3.10 -23.73
C ASP A 515 5.66 4.18 -24.34
N ILE A 516 6.38 4.93 -23.51
CA ILE A 516 7.30 5.98 -24.00
C ILE A 516 8.45 5.37 -24.80
N CYS A 517 8.89 4.16 -24.43
CA CYS A 517 9.93 3.43 -25.16
C CYS A 517 9.38 2.84 -26.46
N ALA A 518 8.12 2.40 -26.45
CA ALA A 518 7.48 1.82 -27.64
C ALA A 518 7.08 2.89 -28.68
N ASP A 519 6.63 4.05 -28.22
CA ASP A 519 6.02 5.08 -29.08
C ASP A 519 7.01 6.17 -29.52
N THR A 520 8.18 6.26 -28.89
CA THR A 520 9.14 7.36 -29.12
C THR A 520 10.56 6.82 -29.33
N GLN A 521 11.41 7.65 -29.92
CA GLN A 521 12.85 7.37 -30.07
C GLN A 521 13.66 7.56 -28.78
N TRP A 522 13.02 7.68 -27.60
CA TRP A 522 13.73 7.99 -26.35
C TRP A 522 14.73 6.89 -25.98
N ASN A 523 14.34 5.62 -26.09
CA ASN A 523 15.22 4.50 -25.75
C ASN A 523 16.41 4.39 -26.71
N GLU A 524 16.18 4.61 -28.00
CA GLU A 524 17.20 4.69 -29.04
C GLU A 524 18.15 5.86 -28.77
N PHE A 525 17.62 7.01 -28.35
CA PHE A 525 18.43 8.16 -27.96
C PHE A 525 19.29 7.85 -26.74
N LEU A 526 18.76 7.19 -25.71
CA LEU A 526 19.53 6.79 -24.54
C LEU A 526 20.70 5.88 -24.93
N THR A 527 20.45 4.91 -25.79
CA THR A 527 21.47 4.01 -26.35
C THR A 527 22.51 4.76 -27.18
N PHE A 528 22.06 5.63 -28.08
CA PHE A 528 22.92 6.48 -28.92
C PHE A 528 23.81 7.42 -28.09
N ALA A 529 23.25 8.03 -27.05
CA ALA A 529 23.98 8.89 -26.13
C ALA A 529 24.96 8.10 -25.23
N GLY A 530 24.80 6.78 -25.20
CA GLY A 530 25.62 5.84 -24.45
C GLY A 530 25.32 5.88 -22.96
N PHE A 531 24.05 6.12 -22.58
CA PHE A 531 23.62 6.22 -21.18
C PHE A 531 23.79 4.92 -20.41
#